data_AF-A0A820NWG5-F1
#
_entry.id   AF-A0A820NWG5-F1
#
_cell.length_a   1.000
_cell.length_b   1.000
_cell.length_c   1.000
_cell.angle_alpha   90.00
_cell.angle_beta   90.00
_cell.angle_gamma   90.00
#
_symmetry.space_group_name_H-M   'P 1'
#
loop_
_entity.id
_entity.type
_entity.pdbx_description
1 polymer ?
#
loop_
_entity_poly.entity_id
_entity_poly.type
_entity_poly.pdbx_seq_one_letter_code
_entity_poly.pdbx_strand_id
1 'polypeptide(L)'
;SPGSEVCTFEEDLCNWVNGQNGVVDDFDWLRNSGSTSTVGTGPSIDHTLGTPAGMYLYIEASITANKDTIAWLMSEHYDPGRHCLVFWYHLYGRDIGALNVYSRIGTLKPQLEFSLTGDHGDQ
;
A
#
# COMPACT_ATOMS: atom_id res chain seq x y z
N SER A 1 4.74 -12.84 20.14
CA SER A 1 6.12 -12.87 19.61
C SER A 1 6.50 -11.46 19.20
N PRO A 2 7.77 -11.03 19.29
CA PRO A 2 8.14 -9.73 18.72
C PRO A 2 7.73 -9.79 17.25
N GLY A 3 6.91 -8.84 16.81
CA GLY A 3 6.38 -8.80 15.46
C GLY A 3 7.53 -8.89 14.49
N SER A 4 7.40 -9.76 13.49
CA SER A 4 8.28 -9.71 12.34
C SER A 4 8.24 -8.29 11.77
N GLU A 5 9.38 -7.57 11.81
CA GLU A 5 9.52 -6.26 11.15
C GLU A 5 9.27 -6.35 9.63
N VAL A 6 9.23 -7.58 9.10
CA VAL A 6 8.90 -7.89 7.71
C VAL A 6 7.43 -8.26 7.60
N CYS A 7 6.70 -7.57 6.72
CA CYS A 7 5.35 -7.95 6.34
C CYS A 7 5.29 -8.28 4.85
N THR A 8 4.96 -9.54 4.54
CA THR A 8 4.85 -10.05 3.16
C THR A 8 3.42 -10.16 2.67
N PHE A 9 2.43 -10.00 3.56
CA PHE A 9 1.00 -10.11 3.29
C PHE A 9 0.47 -11.51 2.94
N GLU A 10 1.29 -12.56 3.06
CA GLU A 10 0.90 -13.93 2.72
C GLU A 10 -0.26 -14.44 3.59
N GLU A 11 -0.19 -14.20 4.92
CA GLU A 11 -1.20 -14.66 5.87
C GLU A 11 -2.30 -13.61 6.10
N ASP A 12 -1.90 -12.37 6.41
CA ASP A 12 -2.77 -11.27 6.79
C ASP A 12 -2.11 -9.89 6.55
N LEU A 13 -2.59 -8.83 7.22
CA LEU A 13 -2.00 -7.48 7.14
C LEU A 13 -0.83 -7.27 8.11
N CYS A 14 -0.38 -8.31 8.79
CA CYS A 14 0.56 -8.23 9.90
C CYS A 14 0.03 -7.26 10.97
N ASN A 15 0.78 -6.19 11.26
CA ASN A 15 0.39 -5.12 12.18
C ASN A 15 -0.10 -3.85 11.46
N TRP A 16 -0.28 -3.89 10.14
CA TRP A 16 -0.81 -2.75 9.38
C TRP A 16 -2.33 -2.69 9.49
N VAL A 17 -2.86 -1.46 9.52
CA VAL A 17 -4.29 -1.20 9.70
C VAL A 17 -4.76 -0.20 8.65
N ASN A 18 -5.87 -0.50 7.99
CA ASN A 18 -6.54 0.46 7.11
C ASN A 18 -7.10 1.64 7.91
N GLY A 19 -7.19 2.81 7.26
CA GLY A 19 -7.95 3.93 7.79
C GLY A 19 -9.43 3.57 7.93
N GLN A 20 -10.11 4.29 8.82
CA GLN A 20 -11.54 4.12 8.97
C GLN A 20 -12.25 4.94 7.88
N ASN A 21 -12.83 4.25 6.89
CA ASN A 21 -13.62 4.86 5.82
C ASN A 21 -14.69 5.83 6.36
N GLY A 22 -14.77 7.02 5.76
CA GLY A 22 -15.68 8.11 6.13
C GLY A 22 -15.25 8.93 7.34
N VAL A 23 -14.13 8.57 7.99
CA VAL A 23 -13.57 9.29 9.14
C VAL A 23 -12.12 9.71 8.88
N VAL A 24 -11.29 8.76 8.42
CA VAL A 24 -9.85 8.94 8.18
C VAL A 24 -9.57 9.04 6.68
N ASP A 25 -10.24 8.22 5.87
CA ASP A 25 -10.08 8.07 4.43
C ASP A 25 -11.38 7.64 3.75
N ASP A 26 -11.32 7.33 2.46
CA ASP A 26 -12.47 7.06 1.60
C ASP A 26 -12.67 5.58 1.30
N PHE A 27 -11.58 4.81 1.21
CA PHE A 27 -11.59 3.39 0.89
C PHE A 27 -10.32 2.67 1.41
N ASP A 28 -10.34 1.34 1.35
CA ASP A 28 -9.31 0.48 1.94
C ASP A 28 -8.31 -0.08 0.92
N TRP A 29 -7.10 -0.38 1.39
CA TRP A 29 -6.20 -1.30 0.71
C TRP A 29 -6.73 -2.73 0.80
N LEU A 30 -6.62 -3.45 -0.31
CA LEU A 30 -7.13 -4.81 -0.47
C LEU A 30 -5.99 -5.81 -0.64
N ARG A 31 -6.14 -7.01 -0.10
CA ARG A 31 -5.19 -8.11 -0.30
C ARG A 31 -5.60 -8.93 -1.53
N ASN A 32 -4.67 -9.20 -2.43
CA ASN A 32 -4.93 -9.95 -3.64
C ASN A 32 -3.79 -10.92 -3.98
N SER A 33 -4.10 -11.89 -4.83
CA SER A 33 -3.14 -12.77 -5.50
C SER A 33 -3.42 -12.78 -7.00
N GLY A 34 -2.40 -13.05 -7.80
CA GLY A 34 -2.53 -13.07 -9.26
C GLY A 34 -2.84 -11.69 -9.83
N SER A 35 -3.45 -11.64 -11.01
CA SER A 35 -3.79 -10.38 -11.69
C SER A 35 -4.92 -9.61 -10.99
N THR A 36 -4.86 -8.28 -11.06
CA THR A 36 -5.97 -7.40 -10.66
C THR A 36 -7.18 -7.54 -11.58
N SER A 37 -8.34 -7.06 -11.15
CA SER A 37 -9.59 -7.18 -11.91
C SER A 37 -9.62 -6.35 -13.19
N THR A 38 -8.89 -5.24 -13.20
CA THR A 38 -8.78 -4.32 -14.32
C THR A 38 -7.72 -4.78 -15.32
N VAL A 39 -8.03 -4.64 -16.61
CA VAL A 39 -7.10 -4.97 -17.70
C VAL A 39 -6.09 -3.83 -17.86
N GLY A 40 -4.80 -4.17 -18.06
CA GLY A 40 -3.74 -3.17 -18.19
C GLY A 40 -3.33 -2.56 -16.84
N THR A 41 -3.56 -3.31 -15.76
CA THR A 41 -3.03 -3.08 -14.41
C THR A 41 -2.43 -4.40 -13.89
N GLY A 42 -1.82 -4.36 -12.72
CA GLY A 42 -1.17 -5.53 -12.14
C GLY A 42 -0.91 -5.36 -10.65
N PRO A 43 0.01 -6.16 -10.08
CA PRO A 43 0.85 -7.14 -10.76
C PRO A 43 0.11 -8.44 -11.09
N SER A 44 0.69 -9.30 -11.95
CA SER A 44 0.19 -10.66 -12.19
C SER A 44 0.77 -11.71 -11.24
N ILE A 45 1.86 -11.35 -10.56
CA ILE A 45 2.67 -12.19 -9.68
C ILE A 45 3.16 -11.30 -8.53
N ASP A 46 3.08 -11.78 -7.30
CA ASP A 46 3.62 -11.04 -6.15
C ASP A 46 5.16 -11.07 -6.12
N HIS A 47 5.76 -10.10 -5.43
CA HIS A 47 7.22 -10.04 -5.30
C HIS A 47 7.80 -11.10 -4.34
N THR A 48 7.09 -11.45 -3.27
CA THR A 48 7.60 -12.32 -2.19
C THR A 48 7.84 -13.74 -2.67
N LEU A 49 6.82 -14.37 -3.26
CA LEU A 49 6.90 -15.75 -3.73
C LEU A 49 7.30 -15.84 -5.21
N GLY A 50 7.11 -14.76 -5.97
CA GLY A 50 7.35 -14.79 -7.42
C GLY A 50 6.39 -15.75 -8.12
N THR A 51 5.19 -15.96 -7.57
CA THR A 51 4.15 -16.79 -8.17
C THR A 51 2.79 -16.10 -8.19
N PRO A 52 1.84 -16.52 -9.05
CA PRO A 52 0.48 -15.98 -9.02
C PRO A 52 -0.29 -16.29 -7.72
N ALA A 53 0.23 -17.17 -6.86
CA ALA A 53 -0.42 -17.55 -5.61
C ALA A 53 0.02 -16.72 -4.40
N GLY A 54 1.11 -15.98 -4.49
CA GLY A 54 1.53 -15.11 -3.39
C GLY A 54 0.71 -13.83 -3.33
N MET A 55 0.86 -13.12 -2.22
CA MET A 55 -0.07 -12.07 -1.83
C MET A 55 0.59 -10.69 -1.87
N TYR A 56 -0.19 -9.70 -2.28
CA TYR A 56 0.20 -8.30 -2.22
C TYR A 56 -0.98 -7.43 -1.79
N LEU A 57 -0.68 -6.21 -1.36
CA LEU A 57 -1.67 -5.17 -1.12
C LEU A 57 -1.82 -4.28 -2.35
N TYR A 58 -3.07 -3.93 -2.69
CA TYR A 58 -3.36 -3.08 -3.83
C TYR A 58 -4.60 -2.20 -3.60
N ILE A 59 -4.73 -1.20 -4.47
CA ILE A 59 -5.91 -0.35 -4.62
C ILE A 59 -6.45 -0.54 -6.02
N GLU A 60 -7.75 -0.78 -6.13
CA GLU A 60 -8.44 -0.81 -7.43
C GLU A 60 -8.76 0.62 -7.90
N ALA A 61 -7.73 1.31 -8.40
CA ALA A 61 -7.79 2.72 -8.78
C ALA A 61 -8.75 3.01 -9.94
N SER A 62 -9.10 1.99 -10.74
CA SER A 62 -10.02 2.17 -11.88
C SER A 62 -11.48 2.40 -11.46
N ILE A 63 -11.85 1.99 -10.24
CA ILE A 63 -13.22 2.09 -9.72
C ILE A 63 -13.41 3.40 -8.94
N THR A 64 -12.33 4.00 -8.44
CA THR A 64 -12.40 5.29 -7.75
C THR A 64 -12.71 6.40 -8.75
N ALA A 65 -13.98 6.80 -8.84
CA ALA A 65 -14.46 7.80 -9.81
C ALA A 65 -13.91 9.21 -9.57
N ASN A 66 -13.31 9.47 -8.40
CA ASN A 66 -12.79 10.78 -8.01
C ASN A 66 -11.29 10.70 -7.72
N LYS A 67 -10.50 11.57 -8.36
CA LYS A 67 -9.04 11.67 -8.17
C LYS A 67 -8.65 12.24 -6.81
N ASP A 68 -9.61 12.75 -6.04
CA ASP A 68 -9.38 13.36 -4.72
C ASP A 68 -9.58 12.38 -3.56
N THR A 69 -9.94 11.12 -3.81
CA THR A 69 -10.11 10.12 -2.74
C THR A 69 -8.79 9.50 -2.32
N ILE A 70 -8.66 9.19 -1.04
CA ILE A 70 -7.44 8.64 -0.43
C ILE A 70 -7.74 7.35 0.33
N ALA A 71 -6.70 6.54 0.52
CA ALA A 71 -6.69 5.35 1.36
C ALA A 71 -5.41 5.33 2.20
N TRP A 72 -5.54 5.21 3.52
CA TRP A 72 -4.42 5.15 4.45
C TRP A 72 -4.16 3.71 4.89
N LEU A 73 -2.90 3.28 4.81
CA LEU A 73 -2.42 2.08 5.47
C LEU A 73 -1.42 2.51 6.55
N MET A 74 -1.74 2.25 7.82
CA MET A 74 -0.99 2.74 8.97
C MET A 74 -0.23 1.58 9.62
N SER A 75 1.05 1.79 9.90
CA SER A 75 1.86 0.84 10.66
C SER A 75 1.49 0.86 12.14
N GLU A 76 2.04 -0.08 12.90
CA GLU A 76 2.16 0.09 14.34
C GLU A 76 3.06 1.27 14.72
N HIS A 77 3.09 1.59 16.02
CA HIS A 77 3.98 2.61 16.54
C HIS A 77 5.35 2.00 16.81
N TYR A 78 6.40 2.69 16.36
CA TYR A 78 7.78 2.32 16.65
C TYR A 78 8.34 3.20 17.77
N ASP A 79 9.27 2.63 18.55
CA ASP A 79 10.01 3.37 19.54
C ASP A 79 10.80 4.54 18.91
N PRO A 80 11.05 5.64 19.65
CA PRO A 80 11.83 6.75 19.13
C PRO A 80 13.21 6.29 18.65
N GLY A 81 13.56 6.61 17.40
CA GLY A 81 14.81 6.18 16.81
C GLY A 81 14.87 6.43 15.31
N ARG A 82 15.97 5.97 14.70
CA ARG A 82 16.10 5.95 13.24
C ARG A 82 15.56 4.62 12.73
N HIS A 83 14.57 4.72 11.87
CA HIS A 83 13.95 3.58 11.19
C HIS A 83 14.18 3.67 9.70
N CYS A 84 14.16 2.52 9.01
CA CYS A 84 14.25 2.44 7.57
C CYS A 84 13.10 1.58 7.06
N LEU A 85 12.21 2.19 6.27
CA LEU A 85 11.15 1.47 5.58
C LEU A 85 11.66 1.08 4.19
N VAL A 86 11.61 -0.21 3.89
CA VAL A 86 11.92 -0.77 2.57
C VAL A 86 10.72 -1.56 2.09
N PHE A 87 10.29 -1.31 0.87
CA PHE A 87 9.12 -1.94 0.28
C PHE A 87 9.27 -2.05 -1.23
N TRP A 88 8.54 -3.01 -1.79
CA TRP A 88 8.35 -3.15 -3.23
C TRP A 88 7.04 -2.49 -3.63
N TYR A 89 6.99 -1.92 -4.83
CA TYR A 89 5.80 -1.27 -5.37
C TYR A 89 5.57 -1.71 -6.80
N HIS A 90 4.32 -1.65 -7.23
CA HIS A 90 3.92 -1.87 -8.61
C HIS A 90 2.86 -0.83 -8.96
N LEU A 91 3.21 0.10 -9.84
CA LEU A 91 2.36 1.24 -10.20
C LEU A 91 2.12 1.20 -11.71
N TYR A 92 1.22 0.32 -12.15
CA TYR A 92 0.91 0.13 -13.57
C TYR A 92 -0.56 0.42 -13.87
N GLY A 93 -0.81 1.32 -14.81
CA GLY A 93 -2.15 1.58 -15.34
C GLY A 93 -2.50 3.06 -15.52
N ARG A 94 -3.54 3.33 -16.31
CA ARG A 94 -3.90 4.71 -16.70
C ARG A 94 -4.41 5.56 -15.54
N ASP A 95 -5.06 4.93 -14.56
CA ASP A 95 -5.79 5.59 -13.48
C ASP A 95 -4.92 5.68 -12.19
N ILE A 96 -3.62 5.34 -12.30
CA ILE A 96 -2.70 5.44 -11.17
C ILE A 96 -2.58 6.89 -10.70
N GLY A 97 -2.87 7.09 -9.42
CA GLY A 97 -2.70 8.36 -8.70
C GLY A 97 -1.29 8.51 -8.15
N ALA A 98 -1.19 8.59 -6.82
CA ALA A 98 0.08 8.76 -6.11
C ALA A 98 0.22 7.75 -4.97
N LEU A 99 1.41 7.17 -4.82
CA LEU A 99 1.82 6.44 -3.63
C LEU A 99 2.73 7.35 -2.79
N ASN A 100 2.25 7.70 -1.59
CA ASN A 100 2.97 8.56 -0.67
C ASN A 100 3.27 7.82 0.63
N VAL A 101 4.47 8.03 1.18
CA VAL A 101 4.85 7.55 2.51
C VAL A 101 5.05 8.75 3.41
N TYR A 102 4.41 8.70 4.57
CA TYR A 102 4.50 9.73 5.59
C TYR A 102 5.04 9.17 6.89
N SER A 103 5.88 9.94 7.57
CA SER A 103 6.26 9.70 8.96
C SER A 103 5.39 10.55 9.88
N ARG A 104 5.10 10.06 11.09
CA ARG A 104 4.36 10.81 12.11
C ARG A 104 4.93 10.55 13.49
N ILE A 105 5.29 11.62 14.19
CA ILE A 105 5.79 11.56 15.57
C ILE A 105 4.68 12.02 16.51
N GLY A 106 4.11 11.07 17.26
CA GLY A 106 3.01 11.33 18.19
C GLY A 106 1.82 12.01 17.51
N THR A 107 1.37 13.16 18.05
CA THR A 107 0.22 13.90 17.52
C THR A 107 0.58 14.92 16.44
N LEU A 108 1.87 15.05 16.09
CA LEU A 108 2.32 16.01 15.08
C LEU A 108 1.69 15.72 13.71
N LYS A 109 1.73 16.73 12.84
CA LYS A 109 1.31 16.58 11.45
C LYS A 109 2.20 15.55 10.75
N PRO A 110 1.63 14.65 9.92
CA PRO A 110 2.43 13.76 9.10
C PRO A 110 3.40 14.54 8.19
N GLN A 111 4.62 14.06 8.06
CA GLN A 111 5.66 14.59 7.19
C GLN A 111 5.82 13.66 5.98
N LEU A 112 5.79 14.20 4.77
CA LEU A 112 6.02 13.44 3.54
C LEU A 112 7.49 13.04 3.45
N GLU A 113 7.77 11.73 3.34
CA GLU A 113 9.12 11.18 3.22
C GLU A 113 9.40 10.69 1.79
N PHE A 114 8.38 10.20 1.10
CA PHE A 114 8.51 9.62 -0.23
C PHE A 114 7.22 9.76 -1.04
N SER A 115 7.34 9.97 -2.34
CA SER A 115 6.22 10.11 -3.26
C SER A 115 6.57 9.56 -4.64
N LEU A 116 5.70 8.70 -5.18
CA LEU A 116 5.67 8.31 -6.59
C LEU A 116 4.31 8.66 -7.15
N THR A 117 4.27 9.10 -8.41
CA THR A 117 3.03 9.49 -9.08
C THR A 117 2.96 8.89 -10.47
N GLY A 118 1.74 8.54 -10.88
CA GLY A 118 1.43 8.06 -12.22
C GLY A 118 1.92 6.65 -12.51
N ASP A 119 1.83 6.28 -13.79
CA ASP A 119 2.20 4.99 -14.33
C ASP A 119 3.73 4.83 -14.44
N HIS A 120 4.25 3.72 -13.91
CA HIS A 120 5.67 3.33 -13.93
C HIS A 120 5.89 2.06 -14.77
N GLY A 121 4.83 1.57 -15.43
CA GLY A 121 4.85 0.36 -16.24
C GLY A 121 4.74 -0.93 -15.42
N ASP A 122 4.58 -2.04 -16.15
CA ASP A 122 4.46 -3.38 -15.60
C ASP A 122 5.85 -3.91 -15.19
N GLN A 123 6.33 -3.54 -13.99
CA GLN A 123 7.64 -3.90 -13.44
C GLN A 123 7.60 -4.27 -11.96
#